data_AF-A0A7V9N3Q0-F1
#
_entry.id   AF-A0A7V9N3Q0-F1
#
_cell.length_a   1.000
_cell.length_b   1.000
_cell.length_c   1.000
_cell.angle_alpha   90.00
_cell.angle_beta   90.00
_cell.angle_gamma   90.00
#
_symmetry.space_group_name_H-M   'P 1'
#
loop_
_entity.id
_entity.type
_entity.pdbx_description
1 polymer ?
#
loop_
_entity_poly.entity_id
_entity_poly.type
_entity_poly.pdbx_seq_one_letter_code
_entity_poly.pdbx_strand_id
1 'polypeptide(L)'
;GRAFPELQMCTPTLFGVTATPMAIADEKGNSAVITTISNRWTETLARSLTVDMGCAAMIAIYPMTGKQVKETCVLYTITKLERIGRTIREARVQHADPVAAVRAATDGYLIWRGKVGDVERRTVTGFARGEATITGIDAYAGRELRIAFQNEFLIARAGDDVLATTPDLITILDNETGEPITTEGLRYGFRVSVLSMPCDPRWRTPAGLAVVGPGYFGYDTPYVPIEERMR
;
A
#
# COMPACT_ATOMS: atom_id res chain seq x y z
N GLY A 1 -3.37 8.33 -3.92
CA GLY A 1 -2.41 8.00 -2.84
C GLY A 1 -2.41 6.51 -2.62
N ARG A 2 -1.55 6.02 -1.73
CA ARG A 2 -1.51 4.63 -1.25
C ARG A 2 -0.96 4.61 0.18
N ALA A 3 -1.13 3.47 0.86
CA ALA A 3 -0.45 3.21 2.11
C ALA A 3 1.00 2.77 1.86
N PHE A 4 1.84 3.08 2.84
CA PHE A 4 3.23 2.65 2.96
C PHE A 4 3.55 2.42 4.44
N PRO A 5 4.56 1.62 4.78
CA PRO A 5 4.74 1.17 6.17
C PRO A 5 5.26 2.25 7.12
N GLU A 6 6.08 3.18 6.60
CA GLU A 6 6.87 4.10 7.41
C GLU A 6 6.40 5.55 7.24
N LEU A 7 6.56 6.35 8.30
CA LEU A 7 5.98 7.68 8.44
C LEU A 7 6.55 8.68 7.42
N GLN A 8 7.82 8.52 7.04
CA GLN A 8 8.45 9.35 6.01
C GLN A 8 7.94 9.06 4.59
N MET A 9 7.27 7.93 4.37
CA MET A 9 6.76 7.50 3.05
C MET A 9 5.45 8.22 2.68
N CYS A 10 5.45 9.54 2.82
CA CYS A 10 4.35 10.43 2.48
C CYS A 10 4.85 11.49 1.48
N THR A 11 4.03 11.89 0.50
CA THR A 11 4.47 12.85 -0.52
C THR A 11 4.99 14.17 0.06
N PRO A 12 4.46 14.75 1.15
CA PRO A 12 5.03 15.95 1.76
C PRO A 12 6.51 15.84 2.15
N THR A 13 6.99 14.65 2.54
CA THR A 13 8.41 14.41 2.81
C THR A 13 9.28 14.70 1.60
N LEU A 14 8.82 14.35 0.39
CA LEU A 14 9.56 14.58 -0.86
C LEU A 14 9.75 16.08 -1.16
N PHE A 15 8.91 16.93 -0.57
CA PHE A 15 8.98 18.39 -0.70
C PHE A 15 9.57 19.06 0.55
N GLY A 16 10.22 18.29 1.43
CA GLY A 16 10.89 18.82 2.62
C GLY A 16 9.96 19.21 3.77
N VAL A 17 8.68 18.84 3.73
CA VAL A 17 7.79 19.05 4.87
C VAL A 17 8.13 18.05 5.97
N THR A 18 8.38 18.55 7.17
CA THR A 18 8.66 17.73 8.34
C THR A 18 7.37 17.26 8.98
N ALA A 19 7.38 16.03 9.52
CA ALA A 19 6.27 15.50 10.31
C ALA A 19 6.08 16.24 11.64
N THR A 20 7.06 17.05 12.05
CA THR A 20 7.10 17.76 13.33
C THR A 20 6.77 19.25 13.20
N PRO A 21 6.27 19.90 14.27
CA PRO A 21 5.91 19.30 15.56
C PRO A 21 4.78 18.27 15.40
N MET A 22 4.96 17.09 16.00
CA MET A 22 3.96 16.02 16.01
C MET A 22 3.30 16.03 17.38
N ALA A 23 1.98 16.15 17.42
CA ALA A 23 1.22 15.81 18.62
C ALA A 23 0.86 14.32 18.59
N ILE A 24 0.97 13.65 19.73
CA ILE A 24 0.58 12.24 19.92
C ILE A 24 -0.23 12.13 21.23
N ALA A 25 -1.32 11.37 21.21
CA ALA A 25 -2.17 11.16 22.39
C ALA A 25 -2.82 9.77 22.41
N ASP A 26 -3.08 9.25 23.61
CA ASP A 26 -3.81 8.01 23.85
C ASP A 26 -5.24 8.25 24.39
N GLU A 27 -6.00 7.17 24.55
CA GLU A 27 -7.38 7.21 25.07
C GLU A 27 -7.47 7.52 26.57
N LYS A 28 -6.36 7.41 27.30
CA LYS A 28 -6.28 7.64 28.75
C LYS A 28 -6.02 9.12 29.08
N GLY A 29 -5.77 9.94 28.06
CA GLY A 29 -5.47 11.37 28.19
C GLY A 29 -3.98 11.68 28.29
N ASN A 30 -3.09 10.71 28.10
CA ASN A 30 -1.67 10.98 27.98
C ASN A 30 -1.40 11.65 26.63
N SER A 31 -0.59 12.70 26.61
CA SER A 31 -0.22 13.37 25.37
C SER A 31 1.21 13.91 25.41
N ALA A 32 1.81 14.02 24.23
CA ALA A 32 3.13 14.61 24.04
C ALA A 32 3.19 15.39 22.73
N VAL A 33 4.07 16.38 22.67
CA VAL A 33 4.48 17.03 21.42
C VAL A 33 5.95 16.75 21.20
N ILE A 34 6.30 16.13 20.07
CA ILE A 34 7.68 15.79 19.73
C ILE A 34 8.18 16.63 18.56
N THR A 35 9.42 17.09 18.68
CA THR A 35 10.20 17.73 17.61
C THR A 35 11.47 16.94 17.43
N THR A 36 11.79 16.56 16.19
CA THR A 36 12.92 15.67 15.91
C THR A 36 13.69 16.17 14.70
N ILE A 37 14.89 15.61 14.50
CA ILE A 37 15.78 16.00 13.41
C ILE A 37 15.38 15.43 12.04
N SER A 38 14.43 14.47 11.98
CA SER A 38 13.98 13.86 10.72
C SER A 38 12.69 13.06 10.89
N ASN A 39 11.94 12.85 9.81
CA ASN A 39 10.70 12.06 9.85
C ASN A 39 10.93 10.62 10.35
N ARG A 40 12.10 10.03 10.09
CA ARG A 40 12.50 8.71 10.62
C ARG A 40 12.68 8.72 12.14
N TRP A 41 13.29 9.77 12.68
CA TRP A 41 13.40 9.96 14.14
C TRP A 41 12.04 10.23 14.77
N THR A 42 11.16 10.98 14.09
CA THR A 42 9.77 11.18 14.53
C THR A 42 9.05 9.84 14.67
N GLU A 43 9.14 8.95 13.68
CA GLU A 43 8.56 7.62 13.77
C GLU A 43 9.15 6.79 14.92
N THR A 44 10.48 6.80 15.05
CA THR A 44 11.19 6.04 16.09
C THR A 44 10.70 6.42 17.50
N LEU A 45 10.63 7.72 17.79
CA LEU A 45 10.15 8.21 19.08
C LEU A 45 8.64 8.01 19.25
N ALA A 46 7.85 8.28 18.21
CA ALA A 46 6.40 8.08 18.25
C ALA A 46 6.02 6.62 18.54
N ARG A 47 6.66 5.66 17.86
CA ARG A 47 6.44 4.22 18.10
C ARG A 47 6.81 3.82 19.53
N SER A 48 7.88 4.39 20.07
CA SER A 48 8.29 4.12 21.46
C SER A 48 7.23 4.58 22.45
N LEU A 49 6.70 5.80 22.27
CA LEU A 49 5.60 6.32 23.10
C LEU A 49 4.32 5.48 22.94
N THR A 50 3.99 5.05 21.70
CA THR A 50 2.81 4.24 21.43
C THR A 50 2.80 2.92 22.20
N VAL A 51 3.96 2.31 22.49
CA VAL A 51 4.02 1.08 23.30
C VAL A 51 3.44 1.31 24.69
N ASP A 52 3.91 2.32 25.40
CA ASP A 52 3.45 2.64 26.76
C ASP A 52 2.02 3.21 26.79
N MET A 53 1.58 3.81 25.69
CA MET A 53 0.20 4.26 25.49
C MET A 53 -0.80 3.11 25.31
N GLY A 54 -0.34 1.85 25.19
CA GLY A 54 -1.21 0.68 25.00
C GLY A 54 -1.24 0.17 23.56
N CYS A 55 -0.16 0.39 22.81
CA CYS A 55 0.01 -0.02 21.40
C CYS A 55 -0.94 0.67 20.41
N ALA A 56 -1.64 1.71 20.83
CA ALA A 56 -2.49 2.55 20.00
C ALA A 56 -2.35 4.02 20.44
N ALA A 57 -2.22 4.93 19.48
CA ALA A 57 -2.17 6.36 19.72
C ALA A 57 -2.66 7.11 18.48
N MET A 58 -3.22 8.30 18.70
CA MET A 58 -3.61 9.23 17.63
C MET A 58 -2.52 10.27 17.45
N ILE A 59 -2.24 10.63 16.20
CA ILE A 59 -1.19 11.59 15.86
C ILE A 59 -1.74 12.75 15.02
N ALA A 60 -1.22 13.94 15.25
CA ALA A 60 -1.33 15.08 14.33
C ALA A 60 0.08 15.41 13.83
N ILE A 61 0.28 15.31 12.52
CA ILE A 61 1.59 15.36 11.87
C ILE A 61 1.55 16.20 10.61
N TYR A 62 2.74 16.56 10.11
CA TYR A 62 2.92 17.36 8.89
C TYR A 62 2.07 18.64 8.92
N PRO A 63 2.26 19.51 9.94
CA PRO A 63 1.56 20.80 9.96
C PRO A 63 1.93 21.59 8.70
N MET A 64 0.91 22.00 7.94
CA MET A 64 1.06 22.62 6.63
C MET A 64 0.10 23.77 6.44
N THR A 65 0.56 24.78 5.72
CA THR A 65 -0.33 25.80 5.13
C THR A 65 -1.16 25.19 4.00
N GLY A 66 -2.30 25.82 3.68
CA GLY A 66 -3.11 25.40 2.54
C GLY A 66 -2.37 25.43 1.19
N LYS A 67 -1.36 26.29 1.04
CA LYS A 67 -0.47 26.31 -0.13
C LYS A 67 0.37 25.03 -0.21
N GLN A 68 1.04 24.67 0.88
CA GLN A 68 1.85 23.44 0.97
C GLN A 68 1.00 22.18 0.73
N VAL A 69 -0.24 22.12 1.24
CA VAL A 69 -1.14 21.00 0.95
C VAL A 69 -1.38 20.84 -0.55
N LYS A 70 -1.68 21.93 -1.27
CA LYS A 70 -1.95 21.89 -2.72
C LYS A 70 -0.72 21.50 -3.53
N GLU A 71 0.47 21.90 -3.09
CA GLU A 71 1.72 21.63 -3.79
C GLU A 71 2.19 20.19 -3.56
N THR A 72 2.06 19.69 -2.33
CA THR A 72 2.78 18.49 -1.87
C THR A 72 1.93 17.24 -1.73
N CYS A 73 0.61 17.37 -1.51
CA CYS A 73 -0.27 16.22 -1.30
C CYS A 73 -0.85 15.67 -2.61
N VAL A 74 -1.17 14.37 -2.61
CA VAL A 74 -2.04 13.78 -3.63
C VAL A 74 -3.49 14.15 -3.30
N LEU A 75 -4.12 14.97 -4.15
CA LEU A 75 -5.46 15.52 -3.90
C LEU A 75 -6.58 14.54 -4.33
N TYR A 76 -7.79 14.82 -3.85
CA TYR A 76 -9.03 14.11 -4.20
C TYR A 76 -9.04 12.59 -3.92
N THR A 77 -8.20 12.12 -3.00
CA THR A 77 -8.10 10.71 -2.65
C THR A 77 -9.37 10.15 -2.04
N ILE A 78 -10.04 10.91 -1.17
CA ILE A 78 -11.32 10.51 -0.56
C ILE A 78 -12.43 10.37 -1.62
N THR A 79 -12.50 11.31 -2.57
CA THR A 79 -13.42 11.23 -3.71
C THR A 79 -13.12 10.01 -4.59
N LYS A 80 -11.83 9.71 -4.83
CA LYS A 80 -11.43 8.51 -5.58
C LYS A 80 -11.84 7.23 -4.83
N LEU A 81 -11.65 7.16 -3.52
CA LEU A 81 -12.05 6.02 -2.69
C LEU A 81 -13.58 5.82 -2.69
N GLU A 82 -14.35 6.89 -2.54
CA GLU A 82 -15.81 6.84 -2.62
C GLU A 82 -16.27 6.31 -3.98
N ARG A 83 -15.69 6.82 -5.08
CA ARG A 83 -15.98 6.34 -6.43
C ARG A 83 -15.70 4.84 -6.58
N ILE A 84 -14.56 4.36 -6.08
CA ILE A 84 -14.21 2.93 -6.15
C ILE A 84 -15.23 2.09 -5.36
N GLY A 85 -15.56 2.49 -4.12
CA GLY A 85 -16.56 1.79 -3.30
C GLY A 85 -17.94 1.77 -3.95
N ARG A 86 -18.35 2.88 -4.56
CA ARG A 86 -19.58 2.97 -5.35
C ARG A 86 -19.56 2.01 -6.54
N THR A 87 -18.48 2.00 -7.31
CA THR A 87 -18.30 1.10 -8.47
C THR A 87 -18.41 -0.37 -8.08
N ILE A 88 -17.78 -0.79 -6.97
CA ILE A 88 -17.90 -2.16 -6.45
C ILE A 88 -19.36 -2.49 -6.11
N ARG A 89 -20.02 -1.60 -5.35
CA ARG A 89 -21.41 -1.80 -4.93
C ARG A 89 -22.36 -1.89 -6.12
N GLU A 90 -22.23 -0.99 -7.10
CA GLU A 90 -23.09 -0.95 -8.29
C GLU A 90 -22.86 -2.16 -9.19
N ALA A 91 -21.61 -2.57 -9.41
CA ALA A 91 -21.30 -3.77 -10.19
C ALA A 91 -21.95 -5.02 -9.57
N ARG A 92 -21.89 -5.16 -8.24
CA ARG A 92 -22.54 -6.27 -7.52
C ARG A 92 -24.06 -6.26 -7.67
N VAL A 93 -24.70 -5.10 -7.53
CA VAL A 93 -26.16 -4.95 -7.71
C VAL A 93 -26.57 -5.29 -9.15
N GLN A 94 -25.74 -4.97 -10.13
CA GLN A 94 -25.98 -5.23 -11.55
C GLN A 94 -25.52 -6.63 -12.00
N HIS A 95 -24.99 -7.46 -11.09
CA HIS A 95 -24.38 -8.75 -11.41
C HIS A 95 -23.26 -8.67 -12.49
N ALA A 96 -22.57 -7.54 -12.57
CA ALA A 96 -21.38 -7.35 -13.41
C ALA A 96 -20.11 -7.81 -12.66
N ASP A 97 -19.00 -7.99 -13.39
CA ASP A 97 -17.69 -8.33 -12.78
C ASP A 97 -17.15 -7.12 -11.96
N PRO A 98 -17.12 -7.20 -10.61
CA PRO A 98 -16.68 -6.09 -9.79
C PRO A 98 -15.16 -5.85 -9.88
N VAL A 99 -14.36 -6.87 -10.17
CA VAL A 99 -12.91 -6.72 -10.39
C VAL A 99 -12.66 -5.92 -11.66
N ALA A 100 -13.39 -6.23 -12.74
CA ALA A 100 -13.31 -5.47 -13.99
C ALA A 100 -13.73 -4.00 -13.78
N ALA A 101 -14.77 -3.78 -12.96
CA ALA A 101 -15.24 -2.45 -12.63
C ALA A 101 -14.19 -1.64 -11.83
N VAL A 102 -13.56 -2.25 -10.81
CA VAL A 102 -12.46 -1.62 -10.05
C VAL A 102 -11.28 -1.32 -10.97
N ARG A 103 -10.89 -2.26 -11.83
CA ARG A 103 -9.82 -2.09 -12.80
C ARG A 103 -10.06 -0.83 -13.66
N ALA A 104 -11.26 -0.70 -14.22
CA ALA A 104 -11.63 0.46 -15.03
C ALA A 104 -11.63 1.77 -14.21
N ALA A 105 -12.13 1.74 -12.97
CA ALA A 105 -12.19 2.94 -12.12
C ALA A 105 -10.83 3.43 -11.60
N THR A 106 -9.79 2.60 -11.70
CA THR A 106 -8.46 2.84 -11.12
C THR A 106 -7.33 2.94 -12.13
N ASP A 107 -7.63 2.76 -13.43
CA ASP A 107 -6.62 2.58 -14.49
C ASP A 107 -5.66 1.43 -14.15
N GLY A 108 -6.22 0.38 -13.52
CA GLY A 108 -5.48 -0.76 -13.02
C GLY A 108 -5.20 -1.81 -14.08
N TYR A 109 -4.22 -2.66 -13.78
CA TYR A 109 -3.82 -3.80 -14.59
C TYR A 109 -4.06 -5.08 -13.81
N LEU A 110 -4.83 -6.00 -14.38
CA LEU A 110 -4.99 -7.35 -13.82
C LEU A 110 -3.71 -8.13 -14.11
N ILE A 111 -2.92 -8.40 -13.06
CA ILE A 111 -1.64 -9.11 -13.18
C ILE A 111 -1.77 -10.60 -12.85
N TRP A 112 -2.84 -11.01 -12.15
CA TRP A 112 -3.06 -12.42 -11.80
C TRP A 112 -4.52 -12.73 -11.46
N ARG A 113 -4.92 -13.98 -11.66
CA ARG A 113 -6.11 -14.60 -11.06
C ARG A 113 -5.71 -15.95 -10.47
N GLY A 114 -6.17 -16.24 -9.26
CA GLY A 114 -5.79 -17.49 -8.62
C GLY A 114 -6.48 -17.79 -7.30
N LYS A 115 -6.00 -18.85 -6.66
CA LYS A 115 -6.38 -19.26 -5.31
C LYS A 115 -5.18 -19.12 -4.40
N VAL A 116 -5.36 -18.51 -3.23
CA VAL A 116 -4.29 -18.41 -2.22
C VAL A 116 -3.93 -19.81 -1.75
N GLY A 117 -2.70 -20.22 -2.07
CA GLY A 117 -2.15 -21.55 -1.78
C GLY A 117 -1.35 -21.61 -0.49
N ASP A 118 -0.70 -20.51 -0.10
CA ASP A 118 -0.05 -20.40 1.21
C ASP A 118 0.09 -18.93 1.63
N VAL A 119 0.15 -18.68 2.93
CA VAL A 119 0.54 -17.36 3.44
C VAL A 119 1.40 -17.49 4.69
N GLU A 120 2.65 -17.06 4.58
CA GLU A 120 3.55 -16.95 5.71
C GLU A 120 3.56 -15.52 6.25
N ARG A 121 3.44 -15.36 7.58
CA ARG A 121 3.49 -14.06 8.25
C ARG A 121 4.26 -14.11 9.54
N ARG A 122 5.06 -13.08 9.76
CA ARG A 122 5.82 -12.85 10.99
C ARG A 122 5.80 -11.37 11.34
N THR A 123 5.64 -11.06 12.62
CA THR A 123 5.85 -9.69 13.10
C THR A 123 7.34 -9.47 13.30
N VAL A 124 7.94 -8.62 12.49
CA VAL A 124 9.37 -8.30 12.54
C VAL A 124 9.51 -6.80 12.73
N THR A 125 10.17 -6.37 13.81
CA THR A 125 10.43 -4.94 14.10
C THR A 125 9.15 -4.07 14.08
N GLY A 126 8.01 -4.61 14.51
CA GLY A 126 6.73 -3.89 14.53
C GLY A 126 5.97 -3.86 13.20
N PHE A 127 6.43 -4.59 12.19
CA PHE A 127 5.77 -4.71 10.88
C PHE A 127 5.32 -6.15 10.61
N ALA A 128 4.17 -6.31 9.95
CA ALA A 128 3.71 -7.59 9.43
C ALA A 128 4.46 -7.90 8.13
N ARG A 129 5.50 -8.74 8.20
CA ARG A 129 6.29 -9.16 7.04
C ARG A 129 5.94 -10.60 6.65
N GLY A 130 5.96 -10.87 5.36
CA GLY A 130 5.62 -12.20 4.88
C GLY A 130 5.60 -12.33 3.37
N GLU A 131 5.23 -13.53 2.94
CA GLU A 131 5.02 -13.89 1.55
C GLU A 131 3.70 -14.64 1.43
N ALA A 132 2.97 -14.39 0.33
CA ALA A 132 1.79 -15.12 -0.05
C ALA A 132 2.00 -15.80 -1.40
N THR A 133 1.56 -17.04 -1.50
CA THR A 133 1.61 -17.83 -2.71
C THR A 133 0.20 -17.98 -3.27
N ILE A 134 0.01 -17.68 -4.56
CA ILE A 134 -1.27 -17.73 -5.24
C ILE A 134 -1.15 -18.64 -6.47
N THR A 135 -1.78 -19.80 -6.40
CA THR A 135 -1.86 -20.74 -7.52
C THR A 135 -2.77 -20.17 -8.61
N GLY A 136 -2.27 -20.06 -9.83
CA GLY A 136 -3.01 -19.47 -10.93
C GLY A 136 -4.20 -20.30 -11.38
N ILE A 137 -5.24 -19.62 -11.86
CA ILE A 137 -6.42 -20.22 -12.51
C ILE A 137 -6.58 -19.67 -13.92
N ASP A 138 -7.41 -20.34 -14.73
CA ASP A 138 -7.71 -19.94 -16.11
C ASP A 138 -6.43 -19.74 -16.95
N ALA A 139 -6.21 -18.53 -17.47
CA ALA A 139 -5.01 -18.18 -18.24
C ALA A 139 -3.68 -18.29 -17.45
N TYR A 140 -3.75 -18.41 -16.12
CA TYR A 140 -2.60 -18.57 -15.23
C TYR A 140 -2.47 -20.00 -14.70
N ALA A 141 -3.29 -20.95 -15.16
CA ALA A 141 -3.27 -22.32 -14.69
C ALA A 141 -1.88 -22.97 -14.83
N GLY A 142 -1.47 -23.71 -13.81
CA GLY A 142 -0.15 -24.35 -13.74
C GLY A 142 1.01 -23.41 -13.41
N ARG A 143 0.74 -22.13 -13.17
CA ARG A 143 1.72 -21.14 -12.71
C ARG A 143 1.43 -20.70 -11.28
N GLU A 144 2.43 -20.09 -10.65
CA GLU A 144 2.37 -19.60 -9.27
C GLU A 144 2.79 -18.13 -9.23
N LEU A 145 2.07 -17.33 -8.45
CA LEU A 145 2.46 -15.97 -8.10
C LEU A 145 2.89 -15.92 -6.64
N ARG A 146 4.05 -15.34 -6.38
CA ARG A 146 4.54 -15.00 -5.05
C ARG A 146 4.45 -13.50 -4.83
N ILE A 147 3.87 -13.10 -3.71
CA ILE A 147 3.75 -11.71 -3.30
C ILE A 147 4.38 -11.50 -1.94
N ALA A 148 5.46 -10.73 -1.88
CA ALA A 148 6.09 -10.33 -0.63
C ALA A 148 5.52 -8.99 -0.14
N PHE A 149 5.37 -8.87 1.18
CA PHE A 149 4.76 -7.71 1.82
C PHE A 149 5.42 -7.32 3.15
N GLN A 150 5.28 -6.04 3.50
CA GLN A 150 5.56 -5.49 4.83
C GLN A 150 4.42 -4.51 5.12
N ASN A 151 3.39 -4.90 5.89
CA ASN A 151 2.08 -4.23 6.03
C ASN A 151 1.30 -4.08 4.70
N GLU A 152 1.94 -3.61 3.64
CA GLU A 152 1.43 -3.52 2.27
C GLU A 152 2.15 -4.49 1.33
N PHE A 153 1.47 -4.88 0.24
CA PHE A 153 2.08 -5.68 -0.84
C PHE A 153 3.12 -4.86 -1.61
N LEU A 154 4.34 -5.41 -1.73
CA LEU A 154 5.51 -4.68 -2.22
C LEU A 154 6.02 -5.18 -3.57
N ILE A 155 5.98 -6.48 -3.81
CA ILE A 155 6.46 -7.08 -5.06
C ILE A 155 5.67 -8.34 -5.39
N ALA A 156 5.35 -8.52 -6.65
CA ALA A 156 4.65 -9.68 -7.19
C ALA A 156 5.52 -10.35 -8.27
N ARG A 157 5.83 -11.65 -8.12
CA ARG A 157 6.69 -12.43 -9.03
C ARG A 157 6.02 -13.72 -9.46
N ALA A 158 6.18 -14.09 -10.74
CA ALA A 158 5.78 -15.39 -11.25
C ALA A 158 7.02 -16.13 -11.79
N GLY A 159 7.61 -17.01 -10.99
CA GLY A 159 8.97 -17.50 -11.24
C GLY A 159 9.96 -16.35 -11.12
N ASP A 160 10.81 -16.14 -12.13
CA ASP A 160 11.77 -15.04 -12.17
C ASP A 160 11.17 -13.72 -12.69
N ASP A 161 9.96 -13.76 -13.26
CA ASP A 161 9.31 -12.59 -13.84
C ASP A 161 8.72 -11.68 -12.75
N VAL A 162 9.24 -10.46 -12.66
CA VAL A 162 8.68 -9.42 -11.78
C VAL A 162 7.51 -8.73 -12.47
N LEU A 163 6.29 -9.03 -12.02
CA LEU A 163 5.06 -8.50 -12.62
C LEU A 163 4.71 -7.09 -12.11
N ALA A 164 4.99 -6.81 -10.84
CA ALA A 164 4.74 -5.51 -10.25
C ALA A 164 5.64 -5.26 -9.03
N THR A 165 5.96 -3.99 -8.78
CA THR A 165 6.71 -3.52 -7.61
C THR A 165 6.14 -2.21 -7.09
N THR A 166 6.27 -1.97 -5.79
CA THR A 166 6.21 -0.62 -5.21
C THR A 166 7.10 0.36 -5.99
N PRO A 167 6.74 1.65 -6.15
CA PRO A 167 5.59 2.36 -5.59
C PRO A 167 4.23 2.12 -6.26
N ASP A 168 4.14 1.36 -7.36
CA ASP A 168 2.82 1.00 -7.91
C ASP A 168 2.05 0.12 -6.93
N LEU A 169 0.76 0.39 -6.77
CA LEU A 169 -0.07 -0.23 -5.75
C LEU A 169 -0.47 -1.64 -6.20
N ILE A 170 0.02 -2.64 -5.48
CA ILE A 170 -0.42 -4.03 -5.63
C ILE A 170 -1.60 -4.24 -4.67
N THR A 171 -2.75 -4.63 -5.21
CA THR A 171 -3.98 -4.87 -4.45
C THR A 171 -4.49 -6.26 -4.76
N ILE A 172 -4.79 -7.03 -3.72
CA ILE A 172 -5.49 -8.31 -3.84
C ILE A 172 -6.98 -8.03 -3.61
N LEU A 173 -7.81 -8.45 -4.55
CA LEU A 173 -9.26 -8.37 -4.46
C LEU A 173 -9.85 -9.77 -4.33
N ASP A 174 -10.88 -9.90 -3.51
CA ASP A 174 -11.75 -11.07 -3.58
C ASP A 174 -12.37 -11.16 -4.98
N ASN A 175 -12.26 -12.33 -5.61
CA ASN A 175 -12.59 -12.49 -7.02
C ASN A 175 -14.09 -12.39 -7.32
N GLU A 176 -14.95 -12.62 -6.32
CA GLU A 176 -16.40 -12.60 -6.49
C GLU A 176 -16.99 -11.24 -6.12
N THR A 177 -16.52 -10.65 -5.02
CA THR A 177 -17.07 -9.40 -4.46
C THR A 177 -16.34 -8.16 -4.93
N GLY A 178 -15.08 -8.29 -5.37
CA GLY A 178 -14.20 -7.15 -5.68
C GLY A 178 -13.74 -6.36 -4.46
N GLU A 179 -14.02 -6.85 -3.24
CA GLU A 179 -13.56 -6.21 -2.00
C GLU A 179 -12.04 -6.41 -1.82
N PRO A 180 -11.31 -5.38 -1.37
CA PRO A 180 -9.87 -5.50 -1.14
C PRO A 180 -9.58 -6.36 0.09
N ILE A 181 -8.59 -7.23 -0.05
CA ILE A 181 -8.09 -8.10 1.02
C ILE A 181 -6.75 -7.55 1.49
N THR A 182 -6.67 -7.15 2.76
CA THR A 182 -5.42 -6.66 3.36
C THR A 182 -4.42 -7.79 3.59
N THR A 183 -3.16 -7.45 3.89
CA THR A 183 -2.16 -8.45 4.26
C THR A 183 -2.59 -9.24 5.49
N GLU A 184 -3.23 -8.59 6.48
CA GLU A 184 -3.77 -9.23 7.68
C GLU A 184 -5.03 -10.04 7.43
N GLY A 185 -5.78 -9.72 6.37
CA GLY A 185 -7.04 -10.38 5.98
C GLY A 185 -6.87 -11.57 5.03
N LEU A 186 -5.75 -11.66 4.30
CA LEU A 186 -5.52 -12.72 3.32
C LEU A 186 -5.54 -14.12 3.96
N ARG A 187 -6.16 -15.14 3.36
CA ARG A 187 -6.19 -16.49 3.96
C ARG A 187 -6.05 -17.55 2.89
N TYR A 188 -5.50 -18.70 3.28
CA TYR A 188 -5.51 -19.90 2.45
C TYR A 188 -6.92 -20.18 1.91
N GLY A 189 -6.99 -20.54 0.64
CA GLY A 189 -8.23 -20.95 0.00
C GLY A 189 -9.00 -19.83 -0.69
N PHE A 190 -8.71 -18.56 -0.42
CA PHE A 190 -9.40 -17.44 -1.04
C PHE A 190 -9.18 -17.42 -2.55
N ARG A 191 -10.25 -17.17 -3.32
CA ARG A 191 -10.17 -16.94 -4.76
C ARG A 191 -9.99 -15.45 -4.98
N VAL A 192 -8.90 -15.07 -5.63
CA VAL A 192 -8.48 -13.67 -5.69
C VAL A 192 -8.09 -13.25 -7.09
N SER A 193 -8.29 -11.96 -7.35
CA SER A 193 -7.71 -11.23 -8.48
C SER A 193 -6.65 -10.27 -7.94
N VAL A 194 -5.48 -10.23 -8.56
CA VAL A 194 -4.40 -9.31 -8.19
C VAL A 194 -4.34 -8.19 -9.21
N LEU A 195 -4.55 -6.96 -8.75
CA LEU A 195 -4.41 -5.75 -9.56
C LEU A 195 -3.12 -5.02 -9.19
N SER A 196 -2.47 -4.41 -10.18
CA SER A 196 -1.47 -3.38 -9.96
C SER A 196 -1.97 -2.05 -10.53
N MET A 197 -1.82 -0.96 -9.78
CA MET A 197 -2.31 0.38 -10.16
C MET A 197 -1.14 1.37 -10.20
N PRO A 198 -1.07 2.24 -11.21
CA PRO A 198 -0.05 3.28 -11.31
C PRO A 198 0.04 4.15 -10.05
N CYS A 199 1.26 4.37 -9.56
CA CYS A 199 1.53 5.32 -8.49
C CYS A 199 1.38 6.77 -8.95
N ASP A 200 1.27 7.71 -8.01
CA ASP A 200 1.38 9.14 -8.32
C ASP A 200 2.78 9.42 -8.92
N PRO A 201 2.90 10.22 -10.02
CA PRO A 201 4.18 10.48 -10.68
C PRO A 201 5.27 11.04 -9.76
N ARG A 202 4.90 11.71 -8.66
CA ARG A 202 5.87 12.21 -7.67
C ARG A 202 6.73 11.09 -7.07
N TRP A 203 6.21 9.87 -6.98
CA TRP A 203 6.94 8.70 -6.47
C TRP A 203 7.96 8.13 -7.47
N ARG A 204 7.85 8.46 -8.76
CA ARG A 204 8.72 7.95 -9.83
C ARG A 204 10.03 8.72 -9.95
N THR A 205 10.19 9.78 -9.17
CA THR A 205 11.43 10.56 -9.11
C THR A 205 12.54 9.76 -8.40
N PRO A 206 13.84 10.05 -8.64
CA PRO A 206 14.92 9.39 -7.89
C PRO A 206 14.77 9.50 -6.37
N ALA A 207 14.33 10.67 -5.87
CA ALA A 207 14.07 10.88 -4.45
C ALA A 207 12.88 10.04 -3.94
N GLY A 208 11.81 9.91 -4.73
CA GLY A 208 10.69 9.02 -4.42
C GLY A 208 11.12 7.56 -4.36
N LEU A 209 11.79 7.07 -5.40
CA LEU A 209 12.26 5.68 -5.47
C LEU A 209 13.29 5.34 -4.39
N ALA A 210 14.09 6.31 -3.95
CA ALA A 210 15.01 6.11 -2.83
C ALA A 210 14.29 5.85 -1.49
N VAL A 211 13.01 6.22 -1.35
CA VAL A 211 12.23 6.09 -0.10
C VAL A 211 11.16 5.00 -0.19
N VAL A 212 10.58 4.77 -1.37
CA VAL A 212 9.46 3.80 -1.55
C VAL A 212 9.66 2.81 -2.69
N GLY A 213 10.79 2.87 -3.39
CA GLY A 213 11.12 1.95 -4.47
C GLY A 213 11.47 0.55 -3.96
N PRO A 214 11.57 -0.44 -4.86
CA PRO A 214 11.85 -1.83 -4.49
C PRO A 214 13.19 -1.98 -3.74
N GLY A 215 14.20 -1.19 -4.12
CA GLY A 215 15.51 -1.19 -3.46
C GLY A 215 15.46 -0.74 -2.00
N TYR A 216 14.56 0.17 -1.62
CA TYR A 216 14.39 0.57 -0.20
C TYR A 216 13.98 -0.63 0.67
N PHE A 217 13.13 -1.50 0.12
CA PHE A 217 12.64 -2.71 0.79
C PHE A 217 13.58 -3.91 0.62
N GLY A 218 14.77 -3.72 0.04
CA GLY A 218 15.78 -4.77 -0.11
C GLY A 218 15.55 -5.70 -1.31
N TYR A 219 14.69 -5.34 -2.26
CA TYR A 219 14.51 -6.11 -3.49
C TYR A 219 15.49 -5.66 -4.57
N ASP A 220 16.33 -6.59 -5.03
CA ASP A 220 17.24 -6.38 -6.15
C ASP A 220 16.49 -6.44 -7.49
N THR A 221 15.79 -5.35 -7.81
CA THR A 221 15.13 -5.12 -9.10
C THR A 221 14.96 -3.62 -9.31
N PRO A 222 15.13 -3.11 -10.55
CA PRO A 222 14.74 -1.73 -10.85
C PRO A 222 13.22 -1.57 -10.74
N TYR A 223 12.80 -0.35 -10.42
CA TYR A 223 11.41 0.05 -10.64
C TYR A 223 11.15 0.17 -12.13
N VAL A 224 10.07 -0.44 -12.60
CA VAL A 224 9.51 -0.25 -13.94
C VAL A 224 8.02 -0.01 -13.74
N PRO A 225 7.46 1.10 -14.24
CA PRO A 225 6.04 1.40 -14.11
C PRO A 225 5.17 0.26 -14.62
N ILE A 226 4.06 -0.01 -13.95
CA ILE A 226 3.13 -1.08 -14.35
C ILE A 226 2.62 -0.91 -15.78
N GLU A 227 2.45 0.32 -16.22
CA GLU A 227 2.03 0.66 -17.58
C GLU A 227 3.05 0.26 -18.65
N GLU A 228 4.32 0.09 -18.28
CA GLU A 228 5.40 -0.40 -19.15
C GLU A 228 5.57 -1.91 -19.02
N ARG A 229 5.41 -2.47 -17.81
CA ARG A 229 5.49 -3.93 -17.58
C ARG A 229 4.40 -4.72 -18.29
N MET A 230 3.23 -4.11 -18.49
CA MET A 230 2.04 -4.75 -19.04
C MET A 230 1.83 -4.44 -20.54
N ARG A 231 2.82 -3.85 -21.21
CA ARG A 231 2.80 -3.61 -22.66
C ARG A 231 3.12 -4.86 -23.47
#